data_AF-A0A7C3PY70-F1
#
_entry.id   AF-A0A7C3PY70-F1
#
_cell.length_a   1.000
_cell.length_b   1.000
_cell.length_c   1.000
_cell.angle_alpha   90.00
_cell.angle_beta   90.00
_cell.angle_gamma   90.00
#
_symmetry.space_group_name_H-M   'P 1'
#
loop_
_entity.id
_entity.type
_entity.pdbx_description
1 polymer ?
#
loop_
_entity_poly.entity_id
_entity_poly.type
_entity_poly.pdbx_seq_one_letter_code
_entity_poly.pdbx_strand_id
1 'polypeptide(L)'
;TTGLHFDDIRKLLGVLHRLVEQGNTVLVIEHNLDVIKTADWVIDLGPEGGDAGGEVVAFGPPEEIARCKHSLTGTYLAPLLDLPHRNGNRRAKRSPRKRAKTR
;
A
#
# COMPACT_ATOMS: atom_id res chain seq x y z
N THR A 1 7.13 -13.64 -3.21
CA THR A 1 8.62 -13.53 -3.25
C THR A 1 9.35 -14.04 -1.99
N THR A 2 8.70 -14.74 -1.04
CA THR A 2 9.35 -15.24 0.18
C THR A 2 10.52 -16.17 -0.14
N GLY A 3 11.72 -15.85 0.37
CA GLY A 3 12.92 -16.69 0.29
C GLY A 3 13.94 -16.30 -0.79
N LEU A 4 13.66 -15.28 -1.62
CA LEU A 4 14.63 -14.78 -2.61
C LEU A 4 15.52 -13.68 -2.03
N HIS A 5 16.80 -13.72 -2.39
CA HIS A 5 17.72 -12.60 -2.15
C HIS A 5 17.31 -11.39 -3.03
N PHE A 6 17.64 -10.17 -2.60
CA PHE A 6 17.30 -8.94 -3.34
C PHE A 6 17.75 -8.97 -4.80
N ASP A 7 18.91 -9.57 -5.07
CA ASP A 7 19.43 -9.71 -6.44
C ASP A 7 18.58 -10.61 -7.32
N ASP A 8 17.98 -11.64 -6.75
CA ASP A 8 17.13 -12.57 -7.49
C ASP A 8 15.75 -11.97 -7.75
N ILE A 9 15.25 -11.12 -6.84
CA ILE A 9 14.06 -10.30 -7.09
C ILE A 9 14.28 -9.37 -8.28
N ARG A 10 15.45 -8.72 -8.37
CA ARG A 10 15.78 -7.86 -9.53
C ARG A 10 15.81 -8.63 -10.85
N LYS A 11 16.40 -9.84 -10.86
CA LYS A 11 16.39 -10.71 -12.05
C LYS A 11 14.98 -11.15 -12.42
N LEU A 12 14.17 -11.54 -11.43
CA LEU A 12 12.78 -11.92 -11.63
C LEU A 12 11.99 -10.77 -12.25
N LEU A 13 12.06 -9.58 -11.67
CA LEU A 13 11.42 -8.37 -12.22
C LEU A 13 11.84 -8.12 -13.67
N GLY A 14 13.14 -8.26 -13.98
CA GLY A 14 13.63 -8.13 -15.36
C GLY A 14 13.00 -9.13 -16.34
N VAL A 15 12.72 -10.36 -15.91
CA VAL A 15 12.00 -11.35 -16.73
C VAL A 15 10.52 -10.97 -16.88
N LEU A 16 9.86 -10.55 -15.81
CA LEU A 16 8.45 -10.15 -15.85
C LEU A 16 8.23 -8.94 -16.76
N HIS A 17 9.08 -7.91 -16.67
CA HIS A 17 9.00 -6.75 -17.56
C HIS A 17 9.19 -7.12 -19.02
N ARG A 18 10.10 -8.04 -19.36
CA ARG A 18 10.26 -8.52 -20.75
C ARG A 18 9.00 -9.21 -21.28
N LEU A 19 8.27 -9.95 -20.43
CA LEU A 19 7.00 -10.55 -20.83
C LEU A 19 5.96 -9.46 -21.14
N VAL A 20 5.92 -8.40 -20.33
CA VAL A 20 5.04 -7.24 -20.57
C VAL A 20 5.42 -6.50 -21.84
N GLU A 21 6.71 -6.25 -22.08
CA GLU A 21 7.24 -5.60 -23.30
C GLU A 21 6.90 -6.37 -24.58
N GLN A 22 6.73 -7.71 -24.48
CA GLN A 22 6.28 -8.56 -25.58
C GLN A 22 4.75 -8.51 -25.83
N GLY A 23 4.01 -7.70 -25.07
CA GLY A 23 2.56 -7.54 -25.18
C GLY A 23 1.75 -8.48 -24.30
N ASN A 24 2.38 -9.23 -23.38
CA ASN A 24 1.64 -10.06 -22.44
C ASN A 24 1.13 -9.25 -21.25
N THR A 25 0.02 -9.69 -20.65
CA THR A 25 -0.39 -9.21 -19.33
C THR A 25 0.16 -10.14 -18.24
N VAL A 26 0.80 -9.56 -17.23
CA VAL A 26 1.32 -10.31 -16.08
C VAL A 26 0.55 -9.87 -14.83
N LEU A 27 -0.07 -10.82 -14.15
CA LEU A 27 -0.74 -10.60 -12.86
C LEU A 27 0.02 -11.38 -11.77
N VAL A 28 0.38 -10.70 -10.69
CA VAL A 28 1.16 -11.28 -9.58
C VAL A 28 0.49 -10.96 -8.25
N ILE A 29 0.49 -11.92 -7.33
CA ILE A 29 0.08 -11.73 -5.94
C ILE A 29 1.35 -11.54 -5.12
N GLU A 30 1.54 -10.36 -4.52
CA GLU A 30 2.75 -10.03 -3.77
C GLU A 30 2.46 -9.24 -2.50
N HIS A 31 3.37 -9.36 -1.55
CA HIS A 31 3.43 -8.55 -0.33
C HIS A 31 4.78 -7.82 -0.20
N ASN A 32 5.74 -8.08 -1.09
CA ASN A 32 7.02 -7.40 -1.08
C ASN A 32 6.90 -6.03 -1.76
N LEU A 33 7.11 -4.98 -0.98
CA LEU A 33 6.94 -3.61 -1.43
C LEU A 33 7.95 -3.20 -2.51
N ASP A 34 9.12 -3.83 -2.60
CA ASP A 34 10.09 -3.57 -3.67
C ASP A 34 9.60 -4.06 -5.04
N VAL A 35 8.70 -5.04 -5.07
CA VAL A 35 8.03 -5.50 -6.29
C VAL A 35 6.78 -4.66 -6.55
N ILE A 36 5.99 -4.37 -5.51
CA ILE A 36 4.75 -3.60 -5.66
C ILE A 36 5.03 -2.19 -6.19
N LYS A 37 6.11 -1.54 -5.72
CA LYS A 37 6.47 -0.19 -6.18
C LYS A 37 6.85 -0.09 -7.66
N THR A 38 7.21 -1.20 -8.30
CA THR A 38 7.61 -1.24 -9.72
C THR A 38 6.47 -1.67 -10.64
N ALA A 39 5.29 -1.97 -10.10
CA ALA A 39 4.14 -2.37 -10.89
C ALA A 39 3.51 -1.17 -11.61
N ASP A 40 3.01 -1.40 -12.83
CA ASP A 40 2.24 -0.38 -13.57
C ASP A 40 0.87 -0.13 -12.92
N TRP A 41 0.29 -1.16 -12.31
CA TRP A 41 -1.02 -1.11 -11.66
C TRP A 41 -1.05 -2.04 -10.45
N VAL A 42 -1.71 -1.59 -9.38
CA VAL A 42 -1.89 -2.33 -8.14
C VAL A 42 -3.39 -2.42 -7.84
N ILE A 43 -3.82 -3.59 -7.37
CA ILE A 43 -5.15 -3.84 -6.83
C ILE A 43 -4.95 -4.25 -5.37
N ASP A 44 -5.38 -3.40 -4.45
CA ASP A 44 -5.27 -3.65 -3.01
C ASP A 44 -6.55 -4.29 -2.48
N LEU A 45 -6.40 -5.46 -1.86
CA LEU A 45 -7.50 -6.25 -1.30
C LEU A 45 -7.44 -6.23 0.22
N GLY A 46 -8.60 -6.17 0.86
CA GLY A 46 -8.69 -6.10 2.31
C GLY A 46 -10.12 -5.81 2.76
N PRO A 47 -10.31 -5.00 3.83
CA PRO A 47 -9.30 -4.32 4.65
C PRO A 47 -8.47 -5.26 5.54
N GLU A 48 -8.99 -6.45 5.82
CA GLU A 48 -8.35 -7.50 6.62
C GLU A 48 -8.29 -8.83 5.84
N GLY A 49 -7.79 -9.89 6.48
CA GLY A 49 -7.87 -11.26 5.94
C GLY A 49 -9.13 -12.01 6.42
N GLY A 50 -9.47 -13.10 5.72
CA GLY A 50 -10.60 -13.97 6.09
C GLY A 50 -11.96 -13.31 5.87
N ASP A 51 -12.91 -13.55 6.78
CA ASP A 51 -14.30 -13.07 6.67
C ASP A 51 -14.43 -11.53 6.69
N ALA A 52 -13.40 -10.83 7.19
CA ALA A 52 -13.33 -9.37 7.24
C ALA A 52 -12.60 -8.77 6.03
N GLY A 53 -12.26 -9.59 5.03
CA GLY A 53 -11.63 -9.18 3.77
C GLY A 53 -12.53 -9.35 2.55
N GLY A 54 -11.90 -9.47 1.38
CA GLY A 54 -12.59 -9.75 0.12
C GLY A 54 -13.10 -8.51 -0.64
N GLU A 55 -12.78 -7.31 -0.15
CA GLU A 55 -13.14 -6.06 -0.83
C GLU A 55 -11.94 -5.47 -1.59
N VAL A 56 -12.24 -4.76 -2.67
CA VAL A 56 -11.27 -3.90 -3.37
C VAL A 56 -11.18 -2.58 -2.59
N VAL A 57 -10.07 -2.41 -1.86
CA VAL A 57 -9.85 -1.23 -1.02
C VAL A 57 -9.37 -0.04 -1.86
N ALA A 58 -8.51 -0.30 -2.84
CA ALA A 58 -7.98 0.67 -3.77
C ALA A 58 -7.47 -0.03 -5.05
N PHE A 59 -7.44 0.69 -6.16
CA PHE A 59 -6.81 0.23 -7.39
C PHE A 59 -6.26 1.43 -8.16
N GLY A 60 -5.12 1.26 -8.83
CA GLY A 60 -4.42 2.34 -9.53
C GLY A 60 -2.91 2.16 -9.54
N PRO A 61 -2.15 3.15 -10.06
CA PRO A 61 -0.70 3.18 -9.94
C PRO A 61 -0.23 3.14 -8.47
N PRO A 62 0.99 2.65 -8.18
CA PRO A 62 1.55 2.59 -6.83
C PRO A 62 1.43 3.91 -6.04
N GLU A 63 1.61 5.05 -6.70
CA GLU A 63 1.51 6.38 -6.10
C GLU A 63 0.09 6.74 -5.66
N GLU A 64 -0.93 6.24 -6.35
CA GLU A 64 -2.33 6.44 -5.99
C GLU A 64 -2.70 5.55 -4.80
N ILE A 65 -2.24 4.29 -4.80
CA ILE A 65 -2.42 3.39 -3.65
C ILE A 65 -1.78 3.97 -2.40
N ALA A 66 -0.55 4.51 -2.52
CA ALA A 66 0.15 5.17 -1.43
C ALA A 66 -0.58 6.41 -0.87
N ARG A 67 -1.50 7.02 -1.63
CA ARG A 67 -2.34 8.13 -1.17
C ARG A 67 -3.66 7.68 -0.56
N CYS A 68 -4.07 6.42 -0.77
CA CYS A 68 -5.31 5.89 -0.23
C CYS A 68 -5.20 5.63 1.28
N LYS A 69 -6.00 6.36 2.07
CA LYS A 69 -6.00 6.26 3.55
C LYS A 69 -6.56 4.94 4.08
N HIS A 70 -7.36 4.25 3.27
CA HIS A 70 -7.99 2.99 3.66
C HIS A 70 -7.12 1.78 3.30
N SER A 71 -6.07 1.99 2.49
CA SER A 71 -5.13 0.95 2.06
C SER A 71 -4.03 0.73 3.10
N LEU A 72 -3.99 -0.48 3.68
CA LEU A 72 -2.88 -0.88 4.54
C LEU A 72 -1.58 -0.95 3.75
N THR A 73 -1.63 -1.54 2.54
CA THR A 73 -0.51 -1.57 1.58
C THR A 73 0.01 -0.17 1.29
N GLY A 74 -0.88 0.78 1.00
CA GLY A 74 -0.54 2.18 0.73
C GLY A 74 0.19 2.87 1.88
N THR A 75 -0.17 2.55 3.12
CA THR A 75 0.49 3.08 4.32
C THR A 75 1.97 2.71 4.37
N TYR A 76 2.32 1.49 3.98
CA TYR A 76 3.72 1.02 3.95
C TYR A 76 4.44 1.32 2.64
N LEU A 77 3.71 1.54 1.55
CA LEU A 77 4.25 1.89 0.25
C LEU A 77 4.70 3.35 0.18
N ALA A 78 3.97 4.27 0.85
CA ALA A 78 4.25 5.70 0.80
C ALA A 78 5.72 6.10 1.12
N PRO A 79 6.37 5.57 2.17
CA PRO A 79 7.76 5.91 2.48
C PRO A 79 8.77 5.46 1.42
N LEU A 80 8.46 4.38 0.68
CA LEU A 80 9.34 3.85 -0.37
C LEU A 80 9.27 4.67 -1.68
N LEU A 81 8.25 5.51 -1.82
CA LEU A 81 8.04 6.42 -2.94
C LEU A 81 8.39 7.87 -2.58
N ASP A 82 9.11 8.08 -1.46
CA ASP A 82 9.41 9.40 -0.88
C ASP A 82 8.17 10.28 -0.67
N LEU A 83 7.00 9.66 -0.50
CA LEU A 83 5.78 10.37 -0.17
C LEU A 83 5.71 10.62 1.34
N PRO A 84 5.24 11.80 1.79
CA PRO A 84 5.23 12.14 3.21
C PRO A 84 4.40 11.14 4.02
N HIS A 85 5.07 10.47 4.95
CA HIS A 85 4.46 9.51 5.87
C HIS A 85 3.48 10.23 6.80
N ARG A 86 2.17 10.10 6.56
CA ARG A 86 1.17 10.68 7.45
C ARG A 86 0.94 9.76 8.65
N ASN A 87 1.79 9.91 9.66
CA ASN A 87 1.57 9.34 10.98
C ASN A 87 0.13 9.58 11.41
N GLY A 88 -0.62 8.49 11.61
CA GLY A 88 -1.99 8.48 12.12
C GLY A 88 -2.04 8.92 13.57
N ASN A 89 -1.65 10.16 13.86
CA ASN A 89 -1.83 10.73 15.18
C ASN A 89 -3.28 11.17 15.30
N ARG A 90 -4.15 10.24 15.70
CA ARG A 90 -5.43 10.53 16.33
C ARG A 90 -5.15 11.25 17.66
N ARG A 91 -4.70 12.50 17.62
CA ARG A 91 -4.99 13.45 18.70
C ARG A 91 -6.49 13.67 18.61
N ALA A 92 -7.23 12.83 19.32
CA ALA A 92 -8.61 13.08 19.67
C ALA A 92 -8.70 14.54 20.10
N LYS A 93 -9.45 15.34 19.34
CA LYS A 93 -9.77 16.73 19.68
C LYS A 93 -10.39 16.70 21.08
N ARG A 94 -9.60 16.94 22.13
CA ARG A 94 -10.12 17.19 23.47
C ARG A 94 -10.96 18.45 23.36
N SER A 95 -12.27 18.28 23.40
CA SER A 95 -13.24 19.36 23.56
C SER A 95 -12.94 20.11 24.86
N PRO A 96 -12.97 21.45 24.88
CA PRO A 96 -12.69 22.19 26.09
C PRO A 96 -13.84 21.98 27.09
N ARG A 97 -13.52 21.41 28.27
CA ARG A 97 -14.45 21.33 29.40
C ARG A 97 -14.89 22.75 29.78
N LYS A 98 -16.18 23.05 29.62
CA LYS A 98 -16.80 24.27 30.17
C LYS A 98 -16.64 24.25 31.69
N ARG A 99 -15.92 25.24 32.25
CA ARG A 99 -15.91 25.50 33.70
C ARG A 99 -17.30 25.97 34.12
N ALA A 100 -17.98 25.21 34.97
CA ALA A 100 -19.18 25.66 35.65
C ALA A 100 -18.80 26.78 36.64
N LYS A 101 -19.47 27.93 36.55
CA LYS A 101 -19.35 29.02 37.52
C LYS A 101 -20.14 28.64 38.78
N THR A 102 -19.44 28.63 39.90
CA THR A 102 -19.95 28.56 41.27
C THR A 102 -20.90 29.73 41.54
N ARG A 103 -22.02 29.45 42.21
CA ARG A 103 -22.79 30.41 43.01
C ARG A 103 -22.60 30.05 44.47
#